data_AF-A0A399HQA6-F1
#
_entry.id   AF-A0A399HQA6-F1
#
_cell.length_a   1.000
_cell.length_b   1.000
_cell.length_c   1.000
_cell.angle_alpha   90.00
_cell.angle_beta   90.00
_cell.angle_gamma   90.00
#
_symmetry.space_group_name_H-M   'P 1'
#
loop_
_entity.id
_entity.type
_entity.pdbx_description
1 polymer ?
#
loop_
_entity_poly.entity_id
_entity_poly.type
_entity_poly.pdbx_seq_one_letter_code
_entity_poly.pdbx_strand_id
1 'polypeptide(L)'
;MRIPSSSWRRYVGQSINCNLRVHHNHESASYRKSHPSLHYEYHEIAEEIFWLDPAFVPHFVPAGLLNIMELWQALVFRSLQESDLKDMLPGGGRGIADSELGLGANVRNLLGQGLSFTESPDMGYYRFKNSPDPIKQAYFEKMRNRSADRRWWSDRDAKRESLLRGDIYQGTFGPSFGTLERAGEDRMFTIHYAYILFGTTFWRRWDESTIRVKCELAPEGEMHPHCVVRGCYFLVNDPARRLGIRISGIMKCNGEESFCWVNMWGDQTTMRINSLVDFLLDRPTDIGEPRRFLPRNLWVGRPKGIYTSKDLRDGYDYINVLRKHDASFEE
;
A
#
# COMPACT_ATOMS: atom_id res chain seq x y z
N MET A 1 -3.87 -34.09 1.50
CA MET A 1 -2.72 -33.74 2.37
C MET A 1 -3.10 -34.18 3.78
N ARG A 2 -2.40 -35.16 4.39
CA ARG A 2 -2.74 -35.64 5.74
C ARG A 2 -2.01 -34.77 6.76
N ILE A 3 -2.73 -33.84 7.37
CA ILE A 3 -2.28 -33.08 8.54
C ILE A 3 -2.35 -34.04 9.74
N PRO A 4 -1.35 -34.09 10.63
CA PRO A 4 -1.41 -34.95 11.82
C PRO A 4 -2.67 -34.63 12.64
N SER A 5 -3.49 -35.65 12.91
CA SER A 5 -4.86 -35.57 13.44
C SER A 5 -4.99 -35.09 14.89
N SER A 6 -3.96 -34.48 15.48
CA SER A 6 -3.97 -34.12 16.90
C SER A 6 -3.05 -32.92 17.23
N SER A 7 -2.99 -31.92 16.34
CA SER A 7 -2.13 -30.76 16.58
C SER A 7 -2.95 -29.47 16.73
N TRP A 8 -2.98 -28.96 17.96
CA TRP A 8 -3.62 -27.69 18.30
C TRP A 8 -2.84 -26.51 17.67
N ARG A 9 -3.54 -25.43 17.36
CA ARG A 9 -2.93 -24.17 16.89
C ARG A 9 -3.35 -23.03 17.80
N ARG A 10 -2.40 -22.14 18.09
CA ARG A 10 -2.59 -21.09 19.10
C ARG A 10 -2.48 -19.74 18.42
N TYR A 11 -3.53 -18.95 18.56
CA TYR A 11 -3.61 -17.58 18.06
C TYR A 11 -3.99 -16.67 19.22
N VAL A 12 -3.29 -15.56 19.34
CA VAL A 12 -3.62 -14.49 20.30
C VAL A 12 -3.86 -13.21 19.51
N GLY A 13 -4.98 -12.55 19.80
CA GLY A 13 -5.40 -11.32 19.16
C GLY A 13 -5.99 -10.33 20.17
N GLN A 14 -5.77 -9.03 19.98
CA GLN A 14 -6.39 -7.99 20.82
C GLN A 14 -7.77 -7.57 20.31
N SER A 15 -8.74 -7.31 21.20
CA SER A 15 -10.02 -6.67 20.82
C SER A 15 -10.52 -5.77 21.93
N ILE A 16 -11.12 -4.63 21.56
CA ILE A 16 -11.95 -3.83 22.46
C ILE A 16 -13.42 -4.30 22.46
N ASN A 17 -13.78 -5.18 21.52
CA ASN A 17 -15.10 -5.79 21.42
C ASN A 17 -14.93 -7.24 20.93
N CYS A 18 -14.86 -8.17 21.87
CA CYS A 18 -14.68 -9.59 21.58
C CYS A 18 -15.82 -10.17 20.74
N ASN A 19 -17.07 -9.79 21.04
CA ASN A 19 -18.24 -10.24 20.30
C ASN A 19 -18.16 -9.85 18.81
N LEU A 20 -17.84 -8.59 18.52
CA LEU A 20 -17.64 -8.12 17.15
C LEU A 20 -16.51 -8.90 16.46
N ARG A 21 -15.37 -9.04 17.14
CA ARG A 21 -14.20 -9.70 16.57
C ARG A 21 -14.45 -11.18 16.29
N VAL A 22 -15.12 -11.90 17.17
CA VAL A 22 -15.44 -13.31 16.96
C VAL A 22 -16.48 -13.45 15.86
N HIS A 23 -17.69 -12.92 16.04
CA HIS A 23 -18.81 -13.25 15.17
C HIS A 23 -18.77 -12.53 13.81
N HIS A 24 -18.34 -11.27 13.78
CA HIS A 24 -18.36 -10.49 12.54
C HIS A 24 -17.05 -10.55 11.76
N ASN A 25 -15.94 -10.92 12.40
CA ASN A 25 -14.65 -11.03 11.73
C ASN A 25 -14.18 -12.48 11.63
N HIS A 26 -13.94 -13.15 12.77
CA HIS A 26 -13.34 -14.48 12.76
C HIS A 26 -14.28 -15.55 12.19
N GLU A 27 -15.56 -15.55 12.54
CA GLU A 27 -16.55 -16.52 12.04
C GLU A 27 -17.10 -16.16 10.65
N SER A 28 -16.95 -14.90 10.23
CA SER A 28 -17.42 -14.42 8.93
C SER A 28 -16.52 -14.87 7.77
N ALA A 29 -17.00 -15.81 6.96
CA ALA A 29 -16.29 -16.29 5.77
C ALA A 29 -15.95 -15.16 4.78
N SER A 30 -16.84 -14.17 4.62
CA SER A 30 -16.60 -13.02 3.73
C SER A 30 -15.48 -12.12 4.26
N TYR A 31 -15.42 -11.93 5.59
CA TYR A 31 -14.36 -11.18 6.24
C TYR A 31 -13.01 -11.90 6.10
N ARG A 32 -12.95 -13.21 6.39
CA ARG A 32 -11.73 -14.02 6.24
C ARG A 32 -11.19 -14.01 4.81
N LYS A 33 -12.08 -14.10 3.81
CA LYS A 33 -11.70 -14.04 2.39
C LYS A 33 -10.98 -12.74 2.03
N SER A 34 -11.48 -11.62 2.54
CA SER A 34 -10.95 -10.27 2.29
C SER A 34 -9.73 -9.90 3.15
N HIS A 35 -9.54 -10.56 4.30
CA HIS A 35 -8.47 -10.30 5.24
C HIS A 35 -7.61 -11.56 5.49
N PRO A 36 -6.80 -11.99 4.52
CA PRO A 36 -6.03 -13.23 4.64
C PRO A 36 -5.08 -13.18 5.85
N SER A 37 -5.05 -14.26 6.63
CA SER A 37 -4.11 -14.41 7.74
C SER A 37 -3.90 -15.90 8.02
N LEU A 38 -2.73 -16.27 8.53
CA LEU A 38 -2.40 -17.66 8.83
C LEU A 38 -3.42 -18.31 9.78
N HIS A 39 -3.85 -17.58 10.82
CA HIS A 39 -4.85 -18.10 11.75
C HIS A 39 -6.21 -18.38 11.10
N TYR A 40 -6.55 -17.73 9.98
CA TYR A 40 -7.74 -18.08 9.20
C TYR A 40 -7.55 -19.35 8.39
N GLU A 41 -6.36 -19.64 7.89
CA GLU A 41 -6.11 -20.94 7.23
C GLU A 41 -6.29 -22.09 8.22
N TYR A 42 -5.83 -21.92 9.46
CA TYR A 42 -6.09 -22.89 10.54
C TYR A 42 -7.58 -22.95 10.92
N HIS A 43 -8.26 -21.81 10.97
CA HIS A 43 -9.69 -21.76 11.29
C HIS A 43 -10.55 -22.52 10.26
N GLU A 44 -10.21 -22.46 8.96
CA GLU A 44 -10.99 -23.14 7.91
C GLU A 44 -10.91 -24.68 7.98
N ILE A 45 -9.85 -25.22 8.58
CA ILE A 45 -9.61 -26.66 8.65
C ILE A 45 -9.79 -27.23 10.06
N ALA A 46 -10.07 -26.38 11.04
CA ALA A 46 -10.21 -26.79 12.42
C ALA A 46 -11.48 -27.62 12.60
N GLU A 47 -11.36 -28.77 13.28
CA GLU A 47 -12.53 -29.56 13.72
C GLU A 47 -13.25 -28.86 14.87
N GLU A 48 -12.49 -28.22 15.76
CA GLU A 48 -13.00 -27.50 16.93
C GLU A 48 -12.25 -26.18 17.13
N ILE A 49 -12.96 -25.17 17.64
CA ILE A 49 -12.41 -23.85 17.91
C ILE A 49 -12.84 -23.42 19.31
N PHE A 50 -11.86 -23.04 20.14
CA PHE A 50 -12.08 -22.53 21.48
C PHE A 50 -11.65 -21.07 21.57
N TRP A 51 -12.56 -20.21 22.02
CA TRP A 51 -12.28 -18.81 22.30
C TRP A 51 -12.03 -18.63 23.80
N LEU A 52 -10.85 -18.12 24.14
CA LEU A 52 -10.51 -17.75 25.51
C LEU A 52 -10.41 -16.23 25.59
N ASP A 53 -11.08 -15.62 26.57
CA ASP A 53 -10.95 -14.21 26.89
C ASP A 53 -10.18 -14.07 28.22
N PRO A 54 -8.84 -13.99 28.18
CA PRO A 54 -8.02 -13.99 29.39
C PRO A 54 -7.98 -12.62 30.09
N ALA A 55 -8.49 -11.54 29.48
CA ALA A 55 -8.41 -10.20 30.05
C ALA A 55 -9.51 -9.27 29.51
N PHE A 56 -10.54 -9.04 30.33
CA PHE A 56 -11.53 -7.98 30.10
C PHE A 56 -11.10 -6.68 30.78
N VAL A 57 -10.79 -5.64 30.00
CA VAL A 57 -10.48 -4.31 30.54
C VAL A 57 -11.56 -3.31 30.10
N PRO A 58 -12.50 -2.92 30.99
CA PRO A 58 -13.67 -2.13 30.62
C PRO A 58 -13.39 -0.66 30.27
N HIS A 59 -12.14 -0.19 30.38
CA HIS A 59 -11.80 1.21 30.19
C HIS A 59 -10.67 1.36 29.18
N PHE A 60 -10.79 2.36 28.30
CA PHE A 60 -9.87 2.66 27.21
C PHE A 60 -8.43 2.69 27.70
N VAL A 61 -7.70 1.64 27.33
CA VAL A 61 -6.27 1.55 27.53
C VAL A 61 -5.58 2.23 26.33
N PRO A 62 -4.52 3.04 26.54
CA PRO A 62 -3.71 3.54 25.43
C PRO A 62 -3.26 2.38 24.53
N ALA A 63 -3.31 2.55 23.20
CA ALA A 63 -3.02 1.46 22.24
C ALA A 63 -1.72 0.68 22.54
N GLY A 64 -0.72 1.33 23.16
CA GLY A 64 0.53 0.69 23.59
C GLY A 64 0.35 -0.40 24.66
N LEU A 65 -0.54 -0.22 25.64
CA LEU A 65 -0.75 -1.24 26.69
C LEU A 65 -1.55 -2.43 26.16
N LEU A 66 -2.45 -2.25 25.18
CA LEU A 66 -3.07 -3.40 24.49
C LEU A 66 -2.04 -4.24 23.74
N ASN A 67 -1.06 -3.63 23.06
CA ASN A 67 0.03 -4.35 22.41
C ASN A 67 0.91 -5.13 23.41
N ILE A 68 1.18 -4.55 24.59
CA ILE A 68 1.94 -5.21 25.66
C ILE A 68 1.16 -6.41 26.20
N MET A 69 -0.15 -6.24 26.45
CA MET A 69 -1.01 -7.32 26.92
C MET A 69 -1.12 -8.44 25.88
N GLU A 70 -1.31 -8.10 24.61
CA GLU A 70 -1.36 -9.07 23.51
C GLU A 70 -0.04 -9.83 23.42
N LEU A 71 1.11 -9.14 23.53
CA LEU A 71 2.42 -9.80 23.55
C LEU A 71 2.54 -10.75 24.74
N TRP A 72 2.20 -10.29 25.94
CA TRP A 72 2.30 -11.11 27.15
C TRP A 72 1.47 -12.39 27.02
N GLN A 73 0.23 -12.28 26.55
CA GLN A 73 -0.62 -13.42 26.26
C GLN A 73 -0.03 -14.31 25.15
N ALA A 74 0.56 -13.73 24.12
CA ALA A 74 1.22 -14.50 23.06
C ALA A 74 2.45 -15.28 23.54
N LEU A 75 3.17 -14.78 24.55
CA LEU A 75 4.25 -15.52 25.21
C LEU A 75 3.72 -16.65 26.10
N VAL A 76 2.69 -16.38 26.93
CA VAL A 76 2.05 -17.37 27.80
C VAL A 76 1.45 -18.52 26.98
N PHE A 77 0.68 -18.19 25.95
CA PHE A 77 0.06 -19.18 25.07
C PHE A 77 0.98 -19.64 23.95
N ARG A 78 2.21 -19.11 23.84
CA ARG A 78 3.21 -19.52 22.85
C ARG A 78 2.64 -19.50 21.42
N SER A 79 2.01 -18.39 21.06
CA SER A 79 1.38 -18.20 19.74
C SER A 79 2.28 -17.54 18.70
N LEU A 80 3.44 -17.00 19.12
CA LEU A 80 4.45 -16.41 18.23
C LEU A 80 5.25 -17.48 17.46
N GLN A 81 6.09 -17.02 16.53
CA GLN A 81 7.04 -17.90 15.83
C GLN A 81 8.22 -18.30 16.73
N GLU A 82 8.82 -19.45 16.42
CA GLU A 82 9.92 -20.04 17.17
C GLU A 82 11.06 -19.05 17.47
N SER A 83 11.53 -18.32 16.45
CA SER A 83 12.59 -17.31 16.60
C SER A 83 12.18 -16.22 17.59
N ASP A 84 10.95 -15.73 17.50
CA ASP A 84 10.46 -14.64 18.33
C ASP A 84 10.28 -15.11 19.79
N LEU A 85 9.87 -16.37 19.99
CA LEU A 85 9.81 -16.98 21.32
C LEU A 85 11.22 -17.17 21.92
N LYS A 86 12.19 -17.63 21.13
CA LYS A 86 13.59 -17.80 21.56
C LYS A 86 14.21 -16.49 21.99
N ASP A 87 13.94 -15.41 21.25
CA ASP A 87 14.50 -14.08 21.52
C ASP A 87 13.85 -13.41 22.73
N MET A 88 12.55 -13.66 22.97
CA MET A 88 11.79 -12.97 24.02
C MET A 88 11.68 -13.70 25.35
N LEU A 89 11.89 -15.01 25.39
CA LEU A 89 11.86 -15.78 26.63
C LEU A 89 13.24 -15.76 27.30
N PRO A 90 13.35 -15.43 28.60
CA PRO A 90 14.63 -15.43 29.29
C PRO A 90 15.28 -16.82 29.26
N GLY A 91 16.56 -16.86 28.85
CA GLY A 91 17.35 -18.10 28.77
C GLY A 91 17.00 -19.04 27.59
N GLY A 92 16.29 -18.54 26.57
CA GLY A 92 15.98 -19.27 25.33
C GLY A 92 14.77 -20.21 25.41
N GLY A 93 13.89 -20.03 26.39
CA GLY A 93 12.67 -20.85 26.51
C GLY A 93 12.90 -22.25 27.10
N ARG A 94 13.80 -22.38 28.09
CA ARG A 94 14.12 -23.66 28.76
C ARG A 94 12.85 -24.43 29.12
N GLY A 95 12.70 -25.63 28.58
CA GLY A 95 11.59 -26.55 28.87
C GLY A 95 10.49 -26.62 27.80
N ILE A 96 10.57 -25.81 26.74
CA ILE A 96 9.65 -25.94 25.60
C ILE A 96 10.26 -26.90 24.58
N ALA A 97 9.53 -27.95 24.21
CA ALA A 97 9.96 -28.84 23.13
C ALA A 97 9.93 -28.11 21.78
N ASP A 98 10.92 -28.34 20.91
CA ASP A 98 11.01 -27.73 19.58
C ASP A 98 9.74 -27.94 18.74
N SER A 99 9.08 -29.09 18.91
CA SER A 99 7.81 -29.40 18.27
C SER A 99 6.66 -28.45 18.63
N GLU A 100 6.71 -27.82 19.81
CA GLU A 100 5.69 -26.87 20.27
C GLU A 100 5.92 -25.44 19.78
N LEU A 101 7.17 -25.07 19.49
CA LEU A 101 7.53 -23.72 19.00
C LEU A 101 6.96 -23.44 17.60
N GLY A 102 6.68 -24.50 16.83
CA GLY A 102 6.07 -24.42 15.51
C GLY A 102 4.55 -24.24 15.49
N LEU A 103 3.84 -24.32 16.62
CA LEU A 103 2.37 -24.37 16.66
C LEU A 103 1.68 -22.99 16.70
N GLY A 104 2.45 -21.92 16.83
CA GLY A 104 1.95 -20.55 16.85
C GLY A 104 1.43 -20.08 15.49
N ALA A 105 0.23 -19.48 15.49
CA ALA A 105 -0.45 -18.95 14.32
C ALA A 105 -0.24 -17.43 14.13
N ASN A 106 0.36 -16.73 15.09
CA ASN A 106 0.70 -15.32 14.92
C ASN A 106 1.89 -15.22 13.96
N VAL A 107 1.70 -14.49 12.86
CA VAL A 107 2.71 -14.42 11.79
C VAL A 107 3.98 -13.67 12.21
N ARG A 108 3.90 -12.86 13.27
CA ARG A 108 4.97 -11.99 13.73
C ARG A 108 4.77 -11.56 15.18
N ASN A 109 5.82 -10.96 15.73
CA ASN A 109 5.78 -10.20 16.96
C ASN A 109 4.73 -9.09 16.97
N LEU A 110 4.00 -8.98 18.08
CA LEU A 110 2.91 -8.03 18.26
C LEU A 110 3.40 -6.61 18.60
N LEU A 111 4.56 -6.47 19.23
CA LEU A 111 5.13 -5.15 19.52
C LEU A 111 5.63 -4.41 18.28
N GLY A 112 5.92 -5.12 17.20
CA GLY A 112 6.26 -4.49 15.92
C GLY A 112 5.04 -4.16 15.05
N GLN A 113 3.84 -4.20 15.63
CA GLN A 113 2.64 -3.72 14.96
C GLN A 113 2.71 -2.20 14.77
N GLY A 114 3.14 -1.79 13.57
CA GLY A 114 3.35 -0.38 13.21
C GLY A 114 4.73 -0.10 12.62
N LEU A 115 5.69 -1.02 12.83
CA LEU A 115 7.03 -0.96 12.25
C LEU A 115 7.03 -1.45 10.80
N SER A 116 7.85 -0.83 9.97
CA SER A 116 8.12 -1.22 8.58
C SER A 116 9.06 -2.43 8.51
N PHE A 117 9.10 -3.11 7.35
CA PHE A 117 10.06 -4.18 7.10
C PHE A 117 11.51 -3.69 7.09
N THR A 118 11.76 -2.42 6.87
CA THR A 118 13.10 -1.83 6.96
C THR A 118 13.54 -1.71 8.43
N GLU A 119 12.60 -1.38 9.32
CA GLU A 119 12.83 -1.29 10.76
C GLU A 119 12.87 -2.67 11.44
N SER A 120 12.32 -3.71 10.79
CA SER A 120 12.36 -5.07 11.28
C SER A 120 12.17 -6.09 10.13
N PRO A 121 13.24 -6.43 9.39
CA PRO A 121 13.18 -7.28 8.18
C PRO A 121 12.75 -8.72 8.47
N ASP A 122 12.84 -9.12 9.72
CA ASP A 122 12.48 -10.41 10.29
C ASP A 122 10.97 -10.67 10.41
N MET A 123 10.12 -9.68 10.13
CA MET A 123 8.70 -9.66 10.55
C MET A 123 7.70 -10.27 9.56
N GLY A 124 8.14 -11.21 8.70
CA GLY A 124 7.35 -11.70 7.57
C GLY A 124 7.08 -13.20 7.54
N TYR A 125 5.99 -13.57 6.85
CA TYR A 125 5.60 -14.94 6.51
C TYR A 125 6.64 -15.70 5.66
N TYR A 126 7.71 -15.04 5.18
CA TYR A 126 8.81 -15.67 4.41
C TYR A 126 9.54 -16.78 5.18
N ARG A 127 9.53 -16.71 6.51
CA ARG A 127 10.05 -17.75 7.40
C ARG A 127 9.30 -19.08 7.25
N PHE A 128 8.10 -19.08 6.68
CA PHE A 128 7.28 -20.27 6.48
C PHE A 128 7.64 -21.07 5.22
N LYS A 129 8.52 -20.55 4.34
CA LYS A 129 8.95 -21.25 3.13
C LYS A 129 9.45 -22.67 3.43
N ASN A 130 10.21 -22.82 4.51
CA ASN A 130 10.82 -24.09 4.92
C ASN A 130 10.16 -24.65 6.20
N SER A 131 8.97 -24.17 6.57
CA SER A 131 8.28 -24.63 7.79
C SER A 131 7.90 -26.10 7.64
N PRO A 132 8.06 -26.95 8.68
CA PRO A 132 7.56 -28.33 8.65
C PRO A 132 6.02 -28.42 8.71
N ASP A 133 5.33 -27.34 9.11
CA ASP A 133 3.87 -27.26 9.07
C ASP A 133 3.39 -27.01 7.62
N PRO A 134 2.65 -27.96 7.01
CA PRO A 134 2.16 -27.83 5.64
C PRO A 134 1.19 -26.66 5.44
N ILE A 135 0.49 -26.22 6.49
CA ILE A 135 -0.45 -25.08 6.40
C ILE A 135 0.33 -23.76 6.37
N LYS A 136 1.45 -23.68 7.10
CA LYS A 136 2.36 -22.53 6.99
C LYS A 136 3.00 -22.47 5.61
N GLN A 137 3.41 -23.60 5.05
CA GLN A 137 3.92 -23.66 3.67
C GLN A 137 2.85 -23.24 2.65
N ALA A 138 1.63 -23.79 2.77
CA ALA A 138 0.51 -23.40 1.91
C ALA A 138 0.15 -21.92 2.06
N TYR A 139 0.19 -21.38 3.29
CA TYR A 139 0.00 -19.95 3.53
C TYR A 139 1.14 -19.12 2.93
N PHE A 140 2.39 -19.57 3.01
CA PHE A 140 3.51 -18.95 2.32
C PHE A 140 3.30 -18.92 0.82
N GLU A 141 2.95 -20.05 0.21
CA GLU A 141 2.65 -20.14 -1.22
C GLU A 141 1.46 -19.26 -1.58
N LYS A 142 0.40 -19.23 -0.76
CA LYS A 142 -0.77 -18.36 -0.96
C LYS A 142 -0.41 -16.89 -0.85
N MET A 143 0.46 -16.49 0.07
CA MET A 143 0.91 -15.11 0.23
C MET A 143 1.94 -14.72 -0.84
N ARG A 144 2.83 -15.63 -1.23
CA ARG A 144 3.75 -15.50 -2.37
C ARG A 144 2.98 -15.38 -3.67
N ASN A 145 2.00 -16.25 -3.87
CA ASN A 145 1.10 -16.22 -5.01
C ASN A 145 0.24 -14.98 -4.92
N ARG A 146 -0.37 -14.59 -3.79
CA ARG A 146 -1.05 -13.27 -3.66
C ARG A 146 -0.11 -12.09 -3.89
N SER A 147 1.19 -12.22 -3.69
CA SER A 147 2.17 -11.20 -4.09
C SER A 147 2.35 -11.16 -5.60
N ALA A 148 2.39 -12.32 -6.24
CA ALA A 148 2.46 -12.49 -7.68
C ALA A 148 1.11 -12.24 -8.40
N ASP A 149 -0.01 -12.48 -7.71
CA ASP A 149 -1.41 -12.57 -8.15
C ASP A 149 -2.18 -11.28 -7.76
N ARG A 150 -1.57 -10.43 -6.93
CA ARG A 150 -1.80 -8.97 -7.01
C ARG A 150 -1.22 -8.50 -8.34
N ARG A 151 -1.98 -8.67 -9.42
CA ARG A 151 -2.18 -7.88 -10.68
C ARG A 151 -1.41 -6.55 -10.92
N TRP A 152 -0.23 -6.38 -10.36
CA TRP A 152 0.57 -5.16 -10.38
C TRP A 152 1.96 -5.40 -10.98
N TRP A 153 2.41 -6.65 -11.13
CA TRP A 153 3.76 -6.98 -11.62
C TRP A 153 3.82 -7.92 -12.83
N SER A 154 2.75 -8.65 -13.20
CA SER A 154 2.77 -9.49 -14.41
C SER A 154 2.59 -8.71 -15.73
N ASP A 155 2.25 -7.41 -15.64
CA ASP A 155 2.03 -6.52 -16.77
C ASP A 155 2.65 -5.12 -16.53
N ARG A 156 3.75 -5.07 -15.75
CA ARG A 156 4.45 -3.81 -15.48
C ARG A 156 4.92 -3.18 -16.78
N ASP A 157 5.51 -3.99 -17.64
CA ASP A 157 6.04 -3.58 -18.93
C ASP A 157 4.93 -3.26 -19.92
N ALA A 158 3.92 -4.11 -20.13
CA ALA A 158 2.89 -3.77 -21.12
C ALA A 158 1.98 -2.62 -20.65
N LYS A 159 1.79 -2.39 -19.34
CA LYS A 159 1.20 -1.14 -18.83
C LYS A 159 2.08 0.08 -19.10
N ARG A 160 3.39 -0.02 -18.88
CA ARG A 160 4.34 1.05 -19.22
C ARG A 160 4.27 1.37 -20.71
N GLU A 161 4.40 0.37 -21.56
CA GLU A 161 4.34 0.52 -23.02
C GLU A 161 2.98 1.05 -23.49
N SER A 162 1.88 0.63 -22.86
CA SER A 162 0.53 1.12 -23.14
C SER A 162 0.39 2.63 -22.88
N LEU A 163 0.95 3.11 -21.76
CA LEU A 163 1.00 4.53 -21.43
C LEU A 163 1.90 5.31 -22.38
N LEU A 164 3.02 4.75 -22.83
CA LEU A 164 3.91 5.40 -23.79
C LEU A 164 3.29 5.50 -25.20
N ARG A 165 2.57 4.45 -25.63
CA ARG A 165 1.86 4.45 -26.93
C ARG A 165 0.61 5.32 -26.93
N GLY A 166 -0.08 5.43 -25.80
CA GLY A 166 -1.35 6.15 -25.71
C GLY A 166 -2.56 5.26 -26.02
N ASP A 167 -2.56 4.02 -25.53
CA ASP A 167 -3.67 3.09 -25.76
C ASP A 167 -4.91 3.45 -24.93
N ILE A 168 -6.01 2.73 -25.16
CA ILE A 168 -7.24 2.83 -24.36
C ILE A 168 -6.91 2.46 -22.91
N TYR A 169 -7.30 3.33 -21.98
CA TYR A 169 -7.05 3.15 -20.56
C TYR A 169 -7.87 1.98 -20.00
N GLN A 170 -7.17 0.93 -19.58
CA GLN A 170 -7.77 -0.31 -19.04
C GLN A 170 -7.99 -0.27 -17.51
N GLY A 171 -7.79 0.89 -16.87
CA GLY A 171 -7.97 1.01 -15.43
C GLY A 171 -9.40 1.39 -15.03
N THR A 172 -9.65 1.46 -13.73
CA THR A 172 -10.97 1.82 -13.20
C THR A 172 -11.07 3.33 -12.94
N PHE A 173 -12.22 3.91 -13.27
CA PHE A 173 -12.62 5.25 -12.84
C PHE A 173 -13.42 5.14 -11.54
N GLY A 174 -13.02 5.89 -10.51
CA GLY A 174 -13.68 5.94 -9.20
C GLY A 174 -14.15 7.36 -8.85
N PRO A 175 -14.93 7.50 -7.77
CA PRO A 175 -15.26 8.81 -7.23
C PRO A 175 -13.99 9.53 -6.73
N SER A 176 -13.95 10.86 -6.82
CA SER A 176 -12.89 11.65 -6.20
C SER A 176 -12.90 11.52 -4.66
N PHE A 177 -11.76 11.77 -4.00
CA PHE A 177 -11.68 11.74 -2.55
C PHE A 177 -12.47 12.92 -1.94
N GLY A 178 -13.60 12.62 -1.28
CA GLY A 178 -14.46 13.62 -0.68
C GLY A 178 -13.94 14.19 0.66
N THR A 179 -13.67 15.49 0.70
CA THR A 179 -13.70 16.33 1.92
C THR A 179 -14.33 17.71 1.71
N LEU A 180 -15.02 17.95 0.59
CA LEU A 180 -15.81 19.16 0.38
C LEU A 180 -17.24 18.74 0.08
N GLU A 181 -18.22 19.25 0.82
CA GLU A 181 -19.66 19.01 0.67
C GLU A 181 -20.22 19.40 -0.73
N ARG A 182 -19.35 19.82 -1.66
CA ARG A 182 -19.65 20.12 -3.06
C ARG A 182 -18.82 19.33 -4.08
N ALA A 183 -18.01 18.35 -3.67
CA ALA A 183 -17.22 17.48 -4.56
C ALA A 183 -18.07 16.42 -5.30
N GLY A 184 -19.36 16.72 -5.51
CA GLY A 184 -20.29 15.83 -6.18
C GLY A 184 -19.92 15.73 -7.65
N GLU A 185 -19.66 14.51 -8.10
CA GLU A 185 -19.60 14.06 -9.49
C GLU A 185 -18.24 14.07 -10.19
N ASP A 186 -17.15 14.62 -9.64
CA ASP A 186 -15.83 14.46 -10.27
C ASP A 186 -15.35 13.00 -10.20
N ARG A 187 -14.78 12.50 -11.31
CA ARG A 187 -14.18 11.17 -11.37
C ARG A 187 -12.67 11.26 -11.20
N MET A 188 -12.08 10.17 -10.80
CA MET A 188 -10.64 10.03 -10.64
C MET A 188 -10.20 8.68 -11.16
N PHE A 189 -9.03 8.63 -11.75
CA PHE A 189 -8.35 7.38 -12.08
C PHE A 189 -6.88 7.46 -11.66
N THR A 190 -6.17 6.34 -11.71
CA THR A 190 -4.81 6.27 -11.18
C THR A 190 -3.84 5.73 -12.22
N ILE A 191 -2.83 6.54 -12.56
CA ILE A 191 -1.69 6.11 -13.37
C ILE A 191 -0.53 5.89 -12.41
N HIS A 192 -0.12 4.63 -12.26
CA HIS A 192 0.89 4.25 -11.26
C HIS A 192 0.48 4.72 -9.84
N TYR A 193 1.10 5.76 -9.28
CA TYR A 193 0.72 6.37 -8.00
C TYR A 193 0.08 7.75 -8.11
N ALA A 194 -0.04 8.27 -9.33
CA ALA A 194 -0.61 9.58 -9.59
C ALA A 194 -2.14 9.48 -9.69
N TYR A 195 -2.83 10.23 -8.83
CA TYR A 195 -4.29 10.35 -8.87
C TYR A 195 -4.67 11.46 -9.83
N ILE A 196 -5.26 11.08 -10.97
CA ILE A 196 -5.66 12.02 -11.99
C ILE A 196 -7.13 12.34 -11.79
N LEU A 197 -7.41 13.59 -11.42
CA LEU A 197 -8.77 14.11 -11.36
C LEU A 197 -9.27 14.39 -12.77
N PHE A 198 -10.46 13.88 -13.04
CA PHE A 198 -11.14 14.01 -14.32
C PHE A 198 -12.48 14.71 -14.04
N GLY A 199 -12.46 16.03 -14.21
CA GLY A 199 -13.56 16.90 -13.83
C GLY A 199 -14.85 16.63 -14.61
N THR A 200 -16.00 16.95 -14.01
CA THR A 200 -17.35 16.81 -14.59
C THR A 200 -17.51 17.34 -16.01
N THR A 201 -16.80 18.41 -16.34
CA THR A 201 -16.81 19.02 -17.67
C THR A 201 -16.22 18.11 -18.76
N PHE A 202 -15.32 17.19 -18.42
CA PHE A 202 -14.67 16.28 -19.37
C PHE A 202 -15.31 14.89 -19.36
N TRP A 203 -15.44 14.26 -18.19
CA TRP A 203 -15.85 12.85 -18.13
C TRP A 203 -17.29 12.60 -18.55
N ARG A 204 -18.17 13.59 -18.36
CA ARG A 204 -19.56 13.50 -18.87
C ARG A 204 -19.62 13.56 -20.38
N ARG A 205 -18.76 14.39 -20.99
CA ARG A 205 -18.75 14.67 -22.42
C ARG A 205 -18.08 13.57 -23.22
N TRP A 206 -17.14 12.82 -22.65
CA TRP A 206 -16.43 11.75 -23.36
C TRP A 206 -17.05 10.38 -23.11
N ASP A 207 -16.96 9.51 -24.11
CA ASP A 207 -17.23 8.08 -23.95
C ASP A 207 -16.07 7.42 -23.18
N GLU A 208 -16.40 6.92 -21.98
CA GLU A 208 -15.46 6.32 -21.04
C GLU A 208 -14.69 5.14 -21.67
N SER A 209 -15.33 4.38 -22.57
CA SER A 209 -14.72 3.23 -23.25
C SER A 209 -13.66 3.62 -24.29
N THR A 210 -13.61 4.90 -24.67
CA THR A 210 -12.71 5.43 -25.70
C THR A 210 -11.56 6.24 -25.13
N ILE A 211 -11.52 6.41 -23.80
CA ILE A 211 -10.50 7.23 -23.14
C ILE A 211 -9.13 6.59 -23.32
N ARG A 212 -8.20 7.36 -23.88
CA ARG A 212 -6.80 7.00 -24.07
C ARG A 212 -5.91 7.89 -23.21
N VAL A 213 -4.82 7.31 -22.70
CA VAL A 213 -3.88 8.02 -21.83
C VAL A 213 -2.47 7.83 -22.37
N LYS A 214 -1.82 8.94 -22.77
CA LYS A 214 -0.46 8.96 -23.28
C LYS A 214 0.47 9.73 -22.35
N CYS A 215 1.57 9.11 -21.96
CA CYS A 215 2.66 9.73 -21.22
C CYS A 215 3.79 10.06 -22.19
N GLU A 216 4.21 11.32 -22.24
CA GLU A 216 5.30 11.80 -23.09
C GLU A 216 6.46 12.28 -22.21
N LEU A 217 7.65 11.75 -22.49
CA LEU A 217 8.88 12.08 -21.77
C LEU A 217 9.78 12.95 -22.64
N ALA A 218 10.07 14.15 -22.16
CA ALA A 218 11.13 14.99 -22.73
C ALA A 218 12.52 14.36 -22.47
N PRO A 219 13.53 14.70 -23.29
CA PRO A 219 14.92 14.32 -23.03
C PRO A 219 15.41 14.70 -21.64
N GLU A 220 16.50 14.07 -21.19
CA GLU A 220 17.11 14.40 -19.90
C GLU A 220 17.65 15.83 -19.90
N GLY A 221 17.36 16.58 -18.83
CA GLY A 221 17.70 18.01 -18.74
C GLY A 221 16.68 18.97 -19.33
N GLU A 222 15.72 18.49 -20.14
CA GLU A 222 14.68 19.31 -20.75
C GLU A 222 13.37 19.30 -19.96
N MET A 223 12.56 20.35 -20.15
CA MET A 223 11.21 20.43 -19.59
C MET A 223 10.18 20.16 -20.70
N HIS A 224 9.20 19.31 -20.41
CA HIS A 224 8.12 19.05 -21.35
C HIS A 224 7.27 20.34 -21.55
N PRO A 225 6.92 20.73 -22.80
CA PRO A 225 6.12 21.93 -23.06
C PRO A 225 4.77 21.95 -22.34
N HIS A 226 4.19 20.76 -22.14
CA HIS A 226 2.97 20.53 -21.38
C HIS A 226 3.27 19.75 -20.09
N CYS A 227 4.25 20.21 -19.32
CA CYS A 227 4.64 19.60 -18.06
C CYS A 227 3.44 19.39 -17.13
N VAL A 228 3.28 18.17 -16.62
CA VAL A 228 2.15 17.78 -15.78
C VAL A 228 2.15 18.48 -14.42
N VAL A 229 3.32 18.91 -13.93
CA VAL A 229 3.48 19.66 -12.67
C VAL A 229 3.68 21.15 -12.93
N ARG A 230 3.03 22.00 -12.14
CA ARG A 230 3.11 23.47 -12.26
C ARG A 230 4.29 24.09 -11.51
N GLY A 231 4.77 25.20 -12.07
CA GLY A 231 6.11 25.82 -11.91
C GLY A 231 6.68 26.08 -10.51
N CYS A 232 5.88 26.08 -9.44
CA CYS A 232 6.40 26.29 -8.07
C CYS A 232 6.48 25.01 -7.23
N TYR A 233 6.09 23.85 -7.76
CA TYR A 233 6.03 22.59 -7.01
C TYR A 233 7.08 21.56 -7.43
N PHE A 234 7.97 21.90 -8.37
CA PHE A 234 9.04 21.03 -8.83
C PHE A 234 10.40 21.73 -8.75
N LEU A 235 11.45 20.97 -8.45
CA LEU A 235 12.83 21.42 -8.48
C LEU A 235 13.42 21.29 -9.89
N VAL A 236 14.51 22.01 -10.18
CA VAL A 236 15.19 21.96 -11.48
C VAL A 236 15.56 20.53 -11.89
N ASN A 237 15.92 19.69 -10.92
CA ASN A 237 16.31 18.31 -11.17
C ASN A 237 15.17 17.30 -10.99
N ASP A 238 13.93 17.74 -10.71
CA ASP A 238 12.81 16.83 -10.55
C ASP A 238 12.47 16.15 -11.90
N PRO A 239 12.45 14.80 -11.98
CA PRO A 239 12.06 14.10 -13.19
C PRO A 239 10.67 14.47 -13.70
N ALA A 240 9.76 14.87 -12.80
CA ALA A 240 8.41 15.31 -13.13
C ALA A 240 8.36 16.43 -14.18
N ARG A 241 9.41 17.26 -14.29
CA ARG A 241 9.53 18.31 -15.32
C ARG A 241 9.48 17.77 -16.74
N ARG A 242 9.90 16.53 -16.92
CA ARG A 242 10.02 15.88 -18.23
C ARG A 242 8.72 15.23 -18.67
N LEU A 243 7.70 15.13 -17.80
CA LEU A 243 6.50 14.37 -18.10
C LEU A 243 5.35 15.28 -18.55
N GLY A 244 4.81 15.01 -19.73
CA GLY A 244 3.47 15.40 -20.13
C GLY A 244 2.52 14.20 -20.05
N ILE A 245 1.29 14.43 -19.59
CA ILE A 245 0.22 13.42 -19.65
C ILE A 245 -0.92 13.95 -20.50
N ARG A 246 -1.16 13.32 -21.64
CA ARG A 246 -2.25 13.62 -22.56
C ARG A 246 -3.38 12.62 -22.35
N ILE A 247 -4.59 13.12 -22.14
CA ILE A 247 -5.81 12.29 -22.13
C ILE A 247 -6.61 12.65 -23.38
N SER A 248 -7.03 11.66 -24.16
CA SER A 248 -7.94 11.86 -25.29
C SER A 248 -9.13 10.91 -25.23
N GLY A 249 -10.19 11.23 -25.96
CA GLY A 249 -11.38 10.40 -26.04
C GLY A 249 -12.38 10.95 -27.05
N ILE A 250 -13.38 10.14 -27.38
CA ILE A 250 -14.45 10.51 -28.30
C ILE A 250 -15.55 11.25 -27.52
N MET A 251 -15.94 12.42 -28.00
CA MET A 251 -17.05 13.18 -27.42
C MET A 251 -18.41 12.54 -27.76
N LYS A 252 -19.27 12.34 -26.75
CA LYS A 252 -20.62 11.79 -26.91
C LYS A 252 -21.55 12.68 -27.74
N CYS A 253 -21.31 14.00 -27.76
CA CYS A 253 -22.23 14.95 -28.39
C CYS A 253 -22.08 15.02 -29.91
N ASN A 254 -20.88 14.79 -30.45
CA ASN A 254 -20.60 14.91 -31.89
C ASN A 254 -19.76 13.76 -32.47
N GLY A 255 -19.27 12.82 -31.65
CA GLY A 255 -18.43 11.71 -32.10
C GLY A 255 -17.00 12.11 -32.48
N GLU A 256 -16.58 13.35 -32.24
CA GLU A 256 -15.23 13.82 -32.56
C GLU A 256 -14.24 13.48 -31.46
N GLU A 257 -12.97 13.26 -31.83
CA GLU A 257 -11.90 13.08 -30.86
C GLU A 257 -11.50 14.43 -30.24
N SER A 258 -11.35 14.45 -28.93
CA SER A 258 -10.84 15.60 -28.18
C SER A 258 -9.76 15.16 -27.21
N PHE A 259 -8.95 16.11 -26.77
CA PHE A 259 -7.88 15.84 -25.82
C PHE A 259 -7.64 17.00 -24.86
N CYS A 260 -6.97 16.69 -23.75
CA CYS A 260 -6.46 17.69 -22.82
C CYS A 260 -5.12 17.22 -22.22
N TRP A 261 -4.36 18.19 -21.72
CA TRP A 261 -3.13 17.96 -20.96
C TRP A 261 -3.43 18.05 -19.47
N VAL A 262 -3.00 17.04 -18.73
CA VAL A 262 -3.18 17.01 -17.27
C VAL A 262 -2.28 18.07 -16.64
N ASN A 263 -2.85 18.82 -15.70
CA ASN A 263 -2.13 19.78 -14.89
C ASN A 263 -2.38 19.46 -13.41
N MET A 264 -1.30 19.36 -12.64
CA MET A 264 -1.33 18.97 -11.24
C MET A 264 -0.47 19.90 -10.38
N TRP A 265 -0.78 19.91 -9.08
CA TRP A 265 -0.24 20.87 -8.10
C TRP A 265 0.13 20.17 -6.81
N GLY A 266 1.07 20.76 -6.07
CA GLY A 266 1.46 20.33 -4.74
C GLY A 266 2.67 19.40 -4.71
N ASP A 267 3.50 19.57 -3.67
CA ASP A 267 4.75 18.84 -3.48
C ASP A 267 4.56 17.31 -3.49
N GLN A 268 3.57 16.81 -2.76
CA GLN A 268 3.30 15.36 -2.69
C GLN A 268 2.89 14.80 -4.05
N THR A 269 2.17 15.59 -4.84
CA THR A 269 1.80 15.24 -6.20
C THR A 269 3.05 15.16 -7.06
N THR A 270 3.93 16.17 -7.01
CA THR A 270 5.21 16.14 -7.70
C THR A 270 6.03 14.89 -7.37
N MET A 271 6.09 14.49 -6.09
CA MET A 271 6.83 13.29 -5.68
C MET A 271 6.24 12.00 -6.27
N ARG A 272 4.91 11.92 -6.40
CA ARG A 272 4.23 10.81 -7.10
C ARG A 272 4.49 10.83 -8.60
N ILE A 273 4.55 12.01 -9.20
CA ILE A 273 4.90 12.17 -10.61
C ILE A 273 6.36 11.78 -10.86
N ASN A 274 7.30 12.18 -9.99
CA ASN A 274 8.69 11.74 -10.07
C ASN A 274 8.79 10.20 -10.09
N SER A 275 8.00 9.53 -9.23
CA SER A 275 7.95 8.07 -9.17
C SER A 275 7.31 7.44 -10.40
N LEU A 276 6.31 8.11 -11.01
CA LEU A 276 5.75 7.72 -12.30
C LEU A 276 6.78 7.84 -13.42
N VAL A 277 7.63 8.88 -13.42
CA VAL A 277 8.71 9.02 -14.40
C VAL A 277 9.74 7.90 -14.25
N ASP A 278 10.14 7.55 -13.03
CA ASP A 278 11.02 6.39 -12.80
C ASP A 278 10.40 5.12 -13.36
N PHE A 279 9.10 4.90 -13.11
CA PHE A 279 8.36 3.77 -13.66
C PHE A 279 8.36 3.74 -15.20
N LEU A 280 8.15 4.90 -15.84
CA LEU A 280 8.17 5.02 -17.30
C LEU A 280 9.56 4.81 -17.91
N LEU A 281 10.63 5.14 -17.17
CA LEU A 281 12.02 4.91 -17.54
C LEU A 281 12.55 3.52 -17.15
N ASP A 282 11.67 2.64 -16.64
CA ASP A 282 12.04 1.34 -16.10
C ASP A 282 13.08 1.37 -14.97
N ARG A 283 13.19 2.51 -14.26
CA ARG A 283 14.11 2.65 -13.13
C ARG A 283 13.53 1.95 -11.88
N PRO A 284 14.38 1.31 -11.07
CA PRO A 284 13.94 0.71 -9.81
C PRO A 284 13.46 1.79 -8.85
N THR A 285 12.46 1.45 -8.02
CA THR A 285 12.02 2.33 -6.94
C THR A 285 13.05 2.29 -5.81
N ASP A 286 13.81 3.37 -5.64
CA ASP A 286 14.86 3.49 -4.63
C ASP A 286 14.46 4.45 -3.50
N ILE A 287 14.78 4.07 -2.26
CA ILE A 287 14.58 4.88 -1.06
C ILE A 287 15.63 5.99 -0.92
N GLY A 288 16.79 5.83 -1.56
CA GLY A 288 17.87 6.82 -1.57
C GLY A 288 17.60 8.03 -2.48
N GLU A 289 16.67 7.89 -3.43
CA GLU A 289 16.30 8.95 -4.36
C GLU A 289 15.36 9.97 -3.67
N PRO A 290 15.74 11.25 -3.61
CA PRO A 290 14.91 12.26 -2.95
C PRO A 290 13.63 12.54 -3.74
N ARG A 291 12.64 13.08 -3.04
CA ARG A 291 11.36 13.51 -3.62
C ARG A 291 10.62 12.43 -4.43
N ARG A 292 10.56 11.20 -3.91
CA ARG A 292 9.78 10.07 -4.44
C ARG A 292 8.64 9.68 -3.51
N PHE A 293 7.58 9.16 -4.08
CA PHE A 293 6.54 8.45 -3.36
C PHE A 293 6.82 6.97 -3.43
N LEU A 294 6.98 6.37 -2.27
CA LEU A 294 7.14 4.94 -2.14
C LEU A 294 5.77 4.32 -1.86
N PRO A 295 5.32 3.34 -2.66
CA PRO A 295 4.09 2.65 -2.41
C PRO A 295 4.11 2.03 -1.02
N ARG A 296 2.90 1.87 -0.47
CA ARG A 296 2.63 1.07 0.72
C ARG A 296 3.49 -0.20 0.72
N ASN A 297 4.21 -0.44 1.81
CA ASN A 297 4.75 -1.76 2.07
C ASN A 297 3.54 -2.70 2.20
N LEU A 298 3.29 -3.51 1.17
CA LEU A 298 2.05 -4.27 0.88
C LEU A 298 1.67 -5.33 1.93
N TRP A 299 2.41 -5.35 3.03
CA TRP A 299 2.61 -6.44 3.95
C TRP A 299 2.17 -6.13 5.39
N VAL A 300 1.75 -4.90 5.69
CA VAL A 300 1.35 -4.49 7.04
C VAL A 300 -0.04 -3.85 7.05
N GLY A 301 -0.85 -4.23 8.05
CA GLY A 301 -2.08 -3.51 8.41
C GLY A 301 -1.75 -2.05 8.77
N ARG A 302 -2.51 -1.13 8.16
CA ARG A 302 -2.41 0.35 8.16
C ARG A 302 -1.09 0.97 8.68
N PRO A 303 -0.08 1.15 7.80
CA PRO A 303 0.75 2.36 7.79
C PRO A 303 0.63 3.13 6.47
N LYS A 304 0.80 4.46 6.53
CA LYS A 304 0.61 5.42 5.42
C LYS A 304 1.77 5.32 4.40
N GLY A 305 1.52 5.64 3.12
CA GLY A 305 2.57 5.73 2.11
C GLY A 305 3.64 6.76 2.50
N ILE A 306 4.90 6.51 2.13
CA ILE A 306 6.04 7.31 2.56
C ILE A 306 6.52 8.15 1.38
N TYR A 307 6.91 9.37 1.66
CA TYR A 307 7.61 10.24 0.72
C TYR A 307 9.07 10.31 1.14
N THR A 308 10.02 10.06 0.22
CA THR A 308 11.45 10.18 0.52
C THR A 308 11.81 11.64 0.81
N SER A 309 12.93 11.86 1.50
CA SER A 309 13.31 13.19 1.98
C SER A 309 13.23 14.25 0.89
N LYS A 310 12.73 15.44 1.25
CA LYS A 310 12.93 16.64 0.43
C LYS A 310 14.41 16.95 0.53
N ASP A 311 15.19 16.72 -0.52
CA ASP A 311 16.56 17.20 -0.50
C ASP A 311 16.50 18.73 -0.38
N LEU A 312 16.99 19.24 0.75
CA LEU A 312 17.21 20.67 1.00
C LEU A 312 18.62 21.08 0.53
N ARG A 313 19.33 20.21 -0.18
CA ARG A 313 20.65 20.50 -0.77
C ARG A 313 20.48 21.28 -2.07
N ASP A 314 20.14 22.54 -1.88
CA ASP A 314 20.74 23.72 -2.53
C ASP A 314 19.76 24.89 -2.45
N GLY A 315 19.79 25.61 -1.33
CA GLY A 315 19.69 27.07 -1.29
C GLY A 315 18.55 27.79 -2.02
N TYR A 316 17.42 27.16 -2.32
CA TYR A 316 16.30 27.83 -3.00
C TYR A 316 15.31 28.41 -1.98
N ASP A 317 15.50 29.70 -1.70
CA ASP A 317 14.58 30.53 -0.94
C ASP A 317 13.25 30.67 -1.70
N TYR A 318 12.24 29.91 -1.23
CA TYR A 318 10.86 29.91 -1.75
C TYR A 318 10.26 31.32 -1.85
N ILE A 319 10.69 32.25 -0.98
CA ILE A 319 10.17 33.62 -0.94
C ILE A 319 10.71 34.46 -2.10
N ASN A 320 11.95 34.21 -2.53
CA ASN A 320 12.59 35.00 -3.58
C ASN A 320 12.17 34.61 -5.00
N VAL A 321 11.77 33.35 -5.24
CA VAL A 321 11.22 32.92 -6.55
C VAL A 321 9.79 33.44 -6.73
N LEU A 322 9.00 33.48 -5.66
CA LEU A 322 7.67 34.09 -5.68
C LEU A 322 7.74 35.60 -5.96
N ARG A 323 8.72 36.32 -5.39
CA ARG A 323 8.95 37.76 -5.71
C ARG A 323 9.43 38.04 -7.13
N LYS A 324 10.08 37.09 -7.82
CA LYS A 324 10.59 37.30 -9.18
C LYS A 324 9.55 37.07 -10.28
N HIS A 325 8.45 36.37 -9.98
CA HIS A 325 7.42 36.04 -10.97
C HIS A 325 6.08 36.75 -10.76
N ASP A 326 5.97 37.62 -9.76
CA ASP A 326 4.74 38.34 -9.45
C ASP A 326 5.01 39.85 -9.34
N ALA A 327 5.03 40.52 -10.50
CA ALA A 327 5.00 41.98 -10.58
C ALA A 327 3.55 42.52 -10.53
N SER A 328 2.58 41.73 -10.04
CA SER A 328 1.15 42.05 -10.04
C SER A 328 0.50 42.09 -8.65
N PHE A 329 1.30 42.24 -7.58
CA PHE A 329 0.77 42.36 -6.20
C PHE A 329 1.17 43.65 -5.45
N GLU A 330 1.56 44.69 -6.18
CA GLU A 330 1.54 46.07 -5.67
C GLU A 330 0.77 46.96 -6.67
N GLU A 331 -0.57 46.92 -6.57
CA GLU A 331 -1.48 48.07 -6.65
C GLU A 331 -2.87 47.70 -6.10
#